data_AF-A0A2V7ERR6-F1
#
_entry.id   AF-A0A2V7ERR6-F1
#
_cell.length_a   1.000
_cell.length_b   1.000
_cell.length_c   1.000
_cell.angle_alpha   90.00
_cell.angle_beta   90.00
_cell.angle_gamma   90.00
#
_symmetry.space_group_name_H-M   'P 1'
#
loop_
_entity.id
_entity.type
_entity.pdbx_description
1 polymer ?
#
loop_
_entity_poly.entity_id
_entity_poly.type
_entity_poly.pdbx_seq_one_letter_code
_entity_poly.pdbx_strand_id
1 'polypeptide(L)'
;MDHPAYSIRVGHIAGVDSIYGPISHIDVDPLTAGVQNYAPPFVSGGGANTVRTNMQCLPYVVAALGRQADIEVTWGAGGTIASVRDVTNHVNVPFHAIPQAGYGFIGDANGNGRIDWRDFDRLEGVAQAEADLGFCADTLDPSPGAHAFLVNQPVFGKVTVRGASPDGTLAGWTATGSGFGIYINGQAFIFQLSPDSTLGAAVPPPASGTKWTVRQYAGVVAAATNAGTTTPGGYTYTPEPGSPAIPGMRVTFSVQQPTQAATETANVLDSVHTVPDPYYVANALEITANQKVLKFVNLPPQAIIRIYSVSGVLVNVIAHNDPGLGGEATWNLRNRNNQFVASGVYFYHIETPQGHTKIGRFTVVNFAP
;
A
#
# COMPACT_ATOMS: atom_id res chain seq x y z
N MET A 1 -17.80 31.69 -5.91
CA MET A 1 -16.35 31.88 -5.88
C MET A 1 -15.73 30.50 -5.93
N ASP A 2 -15.63 29.95 -7.14
CA ASP A 2 -14.83 28.75 -7.38
C ASP A 2 -13.43 29.27 -7.72
N HIS A 3 -12.58 29.34 -6.70
CA HIS A 3 -11.26 29.97 -6.82
C HIS A 3 -10.24 28.97 -6.27
N PRO A 4 -9.12 28.71 -6.95
CA PRO A 4 -8.21 27.62 -6.57
C PRO A 4 -7.46 27.81 -5.25
N ALA A 5 -7.61 28.97 -4.61
CA ALA A 5 -7.12 29.23 -3.26
C ALA A 5 -8.17 28.90 -2.18
N TYR A 6 -9.34 28.37 -2.57
CA TYR A 6 -10.55 28.30 -1.74
C TYR A 6 -11.35 27.00 -1.90
N SER A 7 -10.75 25.93 -2.47
CA SER A 7 -11.42 24.65 -2.81
C SER A 7 -12.52 24.79 -3.88
N ILE A 8 -13.11 23.68 -4.32
CA ILE A 8 -14.18 23.68 -5.34
C ILE A 8 -15.52 23.46 -4.65
N ARG A 9 -16.51 24.30 -4.97
CA ARG A 9 -17.89 24.05 -4.53
C ARG A 9 -18.45 22.88 -5.34
N VAL A 10 -18.71 21.76 -4.68
CA VAL A 10 -19.19 20.52 -5.32
C VAL A 10 -20.67 20.27 -5.10
N GLY A 11 -21.34 21.06 -4.24
CA GLY A 11 -22.78 20.93 -4.05
C GLY A 11 -23.34 21.79 -2.93
N HIS A 12 -24.63 21.59 -2.67
CA HIS A 12 -25.37 22.12 -1.53
C HIS A 12 -26.56 21.20 -1.23
N ILE A 13 -27.07 21.23 -0.01
CA ILE A 13 -28.31 20.54 0.41
C ILE A 13 -29.05 21.43 1.41
N ALA A 14 -30.30 21.12 1.73
CA ALA A 14 -31.06 21.86 2.74
C ALA A 14 -30.33 21.85 4.11
N GLY A 15 -30.09 23.03 4.68
CA GLY A 15 -29.32 23.21 5.92
C GLY A 15 -27.80 23.27 5.73
N VAL A 16 -27.31 23.22 4.49
CA VAL A 16 -25.88 23.36 4.16
C VAL A 16 -25.73 24.45 3.10
N ASP A 17 -25.09 25.57 3.44
CA ASP A 17 -24.79 26.63 2.48
C ASP A 17 -23.98 26.08 1.28
N SER A 18 -22.92 25.33 1.56
CA SER A 18 -21.99 24.86 0.54
C SER A 18 -21.26 23.58 0.97
N ILE A 19 -21.07 22.67 0.02
CA ILE A 19 -20.20 21.50 0.16
C ILE A 19 -18.97 21.75 -0.70
N TYR A 20 -17.80 21.60 -0.09
CA TYR A 20 -16.52 21.84 -0.72
C TYR A 20 -15.71 20.56 -0.83
N GLY A 21 -15.05 20.38 -1.97
CA GLY A 21 -14.09 19.31 -2.23
C GLY A 21 -12.69 19.86 -2.53
N PRO A 22 -11.62 19.10 -2.25
CA PRO A 22 -10.25 19.53 -2.47
C PRO A 22 -9.95 19.69 -3.97
N ILE A 23 -8.91 20.47 -4.28
CA ILE A 23 -8.41 20.61 -5.65
C ILE A 23 -7.21 19.69 -5.83
N SER A 24 -7.24 18.87 -6.88
CA SER A 24 -6.20 17.88 -7.20
C SER A 24 -5.01 18.41 -7.99
N HIS A 25 -4.99 19.71 -8.33
CA HIS A 25 -3.93 20.35 -9.11
C HIS A 25 -3.50 21.69 -8.49
N ILE A 26 -2.31 22.15 -8.88
CA ILE A 26 -1.72 23.40 -8.40
C ILE A 26 -2.12 24.51 -9.36
N ASP A 27 -3.02 25.41 -8.97
CA ASP A 27 -3.19 26.70 -9.67
C ASP A 27 -2.85 27.85 -8.71
N VAL A 28 -1.68 28.44 -8.93
CA VAL A 28 -1.04 29.45 -8.07
C VAL A 28 -1.36 30.88 -8.50
N ASP A 29 -1.89 31.08 -9.70
CA ASP A 29 -2.37 32.38 -10.16
C ASP A 29 -3.60 32.20 -11.07
N PRO A 30 -4.80 32.09 -10.49
CA PRO A 30 -6.04 31.99 -11.25
C PRO A 30 -6.44 33.27 -11.97
N LEU A 31 -5.79 34.40 -11.69
CA LEU A 31 -6.09 35.68 -12.31
C LEU A 31 -5.35 35.83 -13.66
N THR A 32 -4.26 35.08 -13.84
CA THR A 32 -3.43 35.15 -15.04
C THR A 32 -3.36 33.80 -15.73
N ALA A 33 -4.12 33.65 -16.83
CA ALA A 33 -4.07 32.45 -17.66
C ALA A 33 -2.62 32.13 -18.10
N GLY A 34 -2.18 30.89 -17.85
CA GLY A 34 -0.85 30.41 -18.23
C GLY A 34 0.27 30.61 -17.21
N VAL A 35 0.02 31.27 -16.07
CA VAL A 35 0.99 31.40 -14.98
C VAL A 35 0.83 30.24 -14.00
N GLN A 36 1.23 29.06 -14.44
CA GLN A 36 1.30 27.86 -13.60
C GLN A 36 2.70 27.79 -12.99
N ASN A 37 2.91 28.44 -11.85
CA ASN A 37 4.18 28.36 -11.13
C ASN A 37 4.34 26.96 -10.51
N TYR A 38 4.83 26.01 -11.30
CA TYR A 38 5.22 24.67 -10.88
C TYR A 38 6.43 24.77 -9.95
N ALA A 39 6.16 24.87 -8.64
CA ALA A 39 7.11 24.79 -7.52
C ALA A 39 8.18 25.91 -7.42
N PRO A 40 8.43 26.48 -6.23
CA PRO A 40 9.82 26.73 -5.85
C PRO A 40 10.49 25.39 -5.49
N PRO A 41 11.82 25.28 -5.59
CA PRO A 41 12.53 24.03 -5.34
C PRO A 41 12.15 23.43 -3.98
N PHE A 42 12.04 22.11 -3.95
CA PHE A 42 11.83 21.31 -2.76
C PHE A 42 12.94 21.61 -1.74
N VAL A 43 12.71 22.52 -0.80
CA VAL A 43 13.72 22.84 0.22
C VAL A 43 13.53 21.84 1.35
N SER A 44 14.32 20.76 1.33
CA SER A 44 14.47 19.86 2.46
C SER A 44 15.12 20.61 3.64
N GLY A 45 14.30 21.29 4.43
CA GLY A 45 14.81 22.09 5.53
C GLY A 45 13.75 22.93 6.23
N GLY A 46 12.79 22.28 6.89
CA GLY A 46 12.01 22.83 8.00
C GLY A 46 11.30 24.17 7.77
N GLY A 47 11.03 24.54 6.52
CA GLY A 47 10.24 25.70 6.15
C GLY A 47 8.83 25.25 5.84
N ALA A 48 7.86 25.73 6.63
CA ALA A 48 6.43 25.44 6.52
C ALA A 48 5.99 25.22 5.08
N ASN A 49 5.51 24.01 4.79
CA ASN A 49 5.05 23.63 3.45
C ASN A 49 3.98 24.64 2.98
N THR A 50 4.37 25.55 2.08
CA THR A 50 3.52 26.65 1.63
C THR A 50 2.37 26.10 0.81
N VAL A 51 1.16 26.04 1.39
CA VAL A 51 -0.17 26.23 0.75
C VAL A 51 -0.58 25.23 -0.35
N ARG A 52 0.34 24.62 -1.09
CA ARG A 52 0.14 24.01 -2.40
C ARG A 52 -0.15 22.51 -2.34
N THR A 53 0.15 21.85 -1.21
CA THR A 53 0.09 20.39 -1.03
C THR A 53 -1.03 19.94 -0.09
N ASN A 54 -1.49 20.78 0.86
CA ASN A 54 -2.43 20.36 1.92
C ASN A 54 -3.80 19.86 1.42
N MET A 55 -4.27 20.30 0.24
CA MET A 55 -5.51 19.76 -0.34
C MET A 55 -5.28 18.46 -1.13
N GLN A 56 -4.05 18.19 -1.50
CA GLN A 56 -3.67 17.10 -2.40
C GLN A 56 -3.23 15.86 -1.62
N CYS A 57 -2.67 16.05 -0.43
CA CYS A 57 -2.03 14.98 0.34
C CYS A 57 -2.97 13.83 0.66
N LEU A 58 -4.09 14.09 1.34
CA LEU A 58 -5.08 13.06 1.58
C LEU A 58 -5.53 12.36 0.27
N PRO A 59 -6.03 13.04 -0.79
CA PRO A 59 -6.39 12.38 -2.04
C PRO A 59 -5.30 11.50 -2.66
N TYR A 60 -4.03 11.88 -2.59
CA TYR A 60 -2.92 11.05 -3.07
C TYR A 60 -2.73 9.78 -2.23
N VAL A 61 -2.77 9.91 -0.91
CA VAL A 61 -2.56 8.79 0.02
C VAL A 61 -3.70 7.78 -0.05
N VAL A 62 -4.95 8.27 -0.09
CA VAL A 62 -6.15 7.43 -0.03
C VAL A 62 -6.75 7.13 -1.40
N ALA A 63 -6.07 7.47 -2.50
CA ALA A 63 -6.55 7.25 -3.87
C ALA A 63 -6.99 5.79 -4.10
N ALA A 64 -6.24 4.83 -3.56
CA ALA A 64 -6.52 3.41 -3.69
C ALA A 64 -7.78 2.95 -2.92
N LEU A 65 -8.24 3.76 -1.95
CA LEU A 65 -9.46 3.51 -1.16
C LEU A 65 -10.73 4.06 -1.84
N GLY A 66 -10.56 4.94 -2.84
CA GLY A 66 -11.67 5.43 -3.66
C GLY A 66 -12.24 4.32 -4.54
N ARG A 67 -13.56 4.32 -4.72
CA ARG A 67 -14.25 3.44 -5.67
C ARG A 67 -15.33 4.18 -6.43
N GLN A 68 -15.62 3.72 -7.64
CA GLN A 68 -16.74 4.21 -8.44
C GLN A 68 -18.06 3.75 -7.82
N ALA A 69 -18.70 4.63 -7.05
CA ALA A 69 -19.98 4.37 -6.43
C ALA A 69 -20.73 5.68 -6.14
N ASP A 70 -22.05 5.57 -6.11
CA ASP A 70 -22.95 6.56 -5.53
C ASP A 70 -23.13 6.20 -4.04
N ILE A 71 -22.71 7.09 -3.15
CA ILE A 71 -22.84 6.91 -1.70
C ILE A 71 -23.84 7.92 -1.16
N GLU A 72 -24.93 7.43 -0.58
CA GLU A 72 -25.97 8.24 0.06
C GLU A 72 -25.74 8.32 1.56
N VAL A 73 -25.67 9.54 2.09
CA VAL A 73 -25.69 9.86 3.52
C VAL A 73 -27.09 10.36 3.87
N THR A 74 -27.70 9.77 4.90
CA THR A 74 -28.99 10.22 5.45
C THR A 74 -28.79 10.77 6.86
N TRP A 75 -29.28 12.00 7.11
CA TRP A 75 -29.22 12.65 8.41
C TRP A 75 -30.36 12.18 9.32
N GLY A 76 -30.06 12.09 10.61
CA GLY A 76 -30.97 11.78 11.70
C GLY A 76 -31.27 13.00 12.57
N ALA A 77 -31.92 12.74 13.70
CA ALA A 77 -32.26 13.79 14.66
C ALA A 77 -31.00 14.46 15.22
N GLY A 78 -31.06 15.78 15.40
CA GLY A 78 -29.97 16.57 16.00
C GLY A 78 -28.71 16.66 15.13
N GLY A 79 -28.80 16.38 13.82
CA GLY A 79 -27.66 16.43 12.91
C GLY A 79 -26.77 15.19 12.92
N THR A 80 -27.20 14.13 13.59
CA THR A 80 -26.51 12.83 13.57
C THR A 80 -26.60 12.18 12.19
N ILE A 81 -25.71 11.24 11.88
CA ILE A 81 -25.85 10.37 10.72
C ILE A 81 -26.71 9.16 11.10
N ALA A 82 -27.83 9.02 10.39
CA ALA A 82 -28.75 7.90 10.55
C ALA A 82 -28.28 6.67 9.74
N SER A 83 -27.79 6.88 8.52
CA SER A 83 -27.25 5.81 7.69
C SER A 83 -26.32 6.34 6.60
N VAL A 84 -25.40 5.47 6.17
CA VAL A 84 -24.56 5.67 4.97
C VAL A 84 -24.66 4.41 4.13
N ARG A 85 -25.09 4.55 2.88
CA ARG A 85 -25.36 3.43 1.99
C ARG A 85 -24.69 3.63 0.62
N ASP A 86 -24.00 2.60 0.17
CA ASP A 86 -23.55 2.49 -1.21
C ASP A 86 -24.76 2.07 -2.04
N VAL A 87 -25.34 3.02 -2.78
CA VAL A 87 -26.55 2.74 -3.56
C VAL A 87 -26.23 2.00 -4.86
N THR A 88 -25.00 2.10 -5.36
CA THR A 88 -24.51 1.37 -6.54
C THR A 88 -24.37 -0.12 -6.26
N ASN A 89 -23.75 -0.48 -5.14
CA ASN A 89 -23.47 -1.88 -4.77
C ASN A 89 -24.47 -2.44 -3.73
N HIS A 90 -25.42 -1.63 -3.29
CA HIS A 90 -26.48 -1.99 -2.35
C HIS A 90 -26.00 -2.45 -0.97
N VAL A 91 -24.83 -2.00 -0.52
CA VAL A 91 -24.24 -2.34 0.78
C VAL A 91 -24.26 -1.14 1.74
N ASN A 92 -24.25 -1.42 3.04
CA ASN A 92 -24.03 -0.38 4.04
C ASN A 92 -22.55 0.01 4.04
N VAL A 93 -22.27 1.31 4.16
CA VAL A 93 -20.89 1.80 4.32
C VAL A 93 -20.60 1.91 5.81
N PRO A 94 -19.66 1.12 6.36
CA PRO A 94 -19.33 1.16 7.78
C PRO A 94 -18.53 2.40 8.15
N PHE A 95 -18.64 2.79 9.42
CA PHE A 95 -17.72 3.74 10.04
C PHE A 95 -16.37 3.06 10.31
N HIS A 96 -15.29 3.77 10.03
CA HIS A 96 -13.94 3.40 10.43
C HIS A 96 -13.20 4.60 11.04
N ALA A 97 -12.53 4.39 12.17
CA ALA A 97 -11.76 5.43 12.85
C ALA A 97 -10.46 5.81 12.11
N ILE A 98 -9.98 4.91 11.25
CA ILE A 98 -8.84 5.09 10.35
C ILE A 98 -9.38 5.07 8.91
N PRO A 99 -8.92 5.93 7.98
CA PRO A 99 -9.37 5.93 6.60
C PRO A 99 -9.29 4.55 5.93
N GLN A 100 -10.45 4.05 5.52
CA GLN A 100 -10.64 2.77 4.82
C GLN A 100 -11.78 2.93 3.79
N ALA A 101 -12.25 1.82 3.21
CA ALA A 101 -13.50 1.76 2.45
C ALA A 101 -14.72 2.00 3.37
N GLY A 102 -14.93 3.24 3.78
CA GLY A 102 -15.89 3.62 4.80
C GLY A 102 -16.19 5.10 4.82
N TYR A 103 -16.71 5.56 5.95
CA TYR A 103 -16.89 6.98 6.25
C TYR A 103 -16.41 7.32 7.66
N GLY A 104 -16.23 8.62 7.91
CA GLY A 104 -16.02 9.18 9.23
C GLY A 104 -15.93 10.70 9.20
N PHE A 105 -16.00 11.33 10.37
CA PHE A 105 -15.95 12.78 10.53
C PHE A 105 -14.69 13.18 11.26
N ILE A 106 -14.22 14.40 11.02
CA ILE A 106 -13.03 14.94 11.64
C ILE A 106 -13.34 16.28 12.32
N GLY A 107 -12.67 16.53 13.44
CA GLY A 107 -12.65 17.82 14.12
C GLY A 107 -11.39 18.61 13.77
N ASP A 108 -11.05 19.58 14.62
CA ASP A 108 -9.80 20.34 14.55
C ASP A 108 -8.65 19.48 15.09
N ALA A 109 -7.98 18.75 14.19
CA ALA A 109 -6.90 17.83 14.48
C ALA A 109 -5.55 18.55 14.60
N ASN A 110 -5.40 19.71 13.95
CA ASN A 110 -4.18 20.50 13.96
C ASN A 110 -4.14 21.54 15.10
N GLY A 111 -5.26 21.76 15.80
CA GLY A 111 -5.40 22.61 16.98
C GLY A 111 -5.47 24.10 16.68
N ASN A 112 -5.81 24.51 15.46
CA ASN A 112 -5.84 25.92 15.04
C ASN A 112 -7.19 26.61 15.30
N GLY A 113 -8.15 25.91 15.91
CA GLY A 113 -9.50 26.35 16.23
C GLY A 113 -10.50 26.22 15.09
N ARG A 114 -10.19 25.44 14.04
CA ARG A 114 -10.96 25.32 12.80
C ARG A 114 -10.86 23.90 12.26
N ILE A 115 -11.82 23.54 11.42
CA ILE A 115 -11.76 22.35 10.57
C ILE A 115 -11.34 22.80 9.17
N ASP A 116 -10.25 22.24 8.67
CA ASP A 116 -9.60 22.55 7.41
C ASP A 116 -8.97 21.31 6.75
N TRP A 117 -8.37 21.50 5.57
CA TRP A 117 -7.82 20.40 4.79
C TRP A 117 -6.64 19.70 5.47
N ARG A 118 -5.85 20.43 6.25
CA ARG A 118 -4.68 19.90 6.97
C ARG A 118 -5.08 19.05 8.17
N ASP A 119 -6.32 19.12 8.63
CA ASP A 119 -6.81 18.18 9.63
C ASP A 119 -6.86 16.76 9.07
N PHE A 120 -7.24 16.59 7.80
CA PHE A 120 -7.28 15.27 7.17
C PHE A 120 -5.89 14.65 6.99
N ASP A 121 -4.88 15.48 6.72
CA ASP A 121 -3.47 15.08 6.65
C ASP A 121 -2.95 14.55 8.01
N ARG A 122 -3.60 14.95 9.12
CA ARG A 122 -3.29 14.50 10.49
C ARG A 122 -4.04 13.23 10.91
N LEU A 123 -4.75 12.58 10.00
CA LEU A 123 -5.41 11.32 10.31
C LEU A 123 -4.40 10.19 10.49
N GLU A 124 -4.67 9.31 11.46
CA GLU A 124 -3.96 8.05 11.61
C GLU A 124 -4.03 7.25 10.29
N GLY A 125 -2.90 6.69 9.87
CA GLY A 125 -2.72 6.03 8.57
C GLY A 125 -2.38 6.99 7.42
N VAL A 126 -2.84 8.24 7.48
CA VAL A 126 -2.54 9.26 6.45
C VAL A 126 -1.22 9.94 6.77
N ALA A 127 -1.05 10.43 8.00
CA ALA A 127 0.14 11.15 8.42
C ALA A 127 1.43 10.32 8.26
N GLN A 128 1.36 9.01 8.51
CA GLN A 128 2.51 8.11 8.28
C GLN A 128 2.83 7.95 6.80
N ALA A 129 1.81 7.75 5.97
CA ALA A 129 2.00 7.66 4.53
C ALA A 129 2.55 8.97 3.95
N GLU A 130 2.11 10.12 4.46
CA GLU A 130 2.66 11.43 4.08
C GLU A 130 4.14 11.59 4.46
N ALA A 131 4.53 11.11 5.66
CA ALA A 131 5.91 11.12 6.11
C ALA A 131 6.82 10.29 5.18
N ASP A 132 6.34 9.13 4.73
CA ASP A 132 7.06 8.26 3.79
C ASP A 132 7.13 8.83 2.38
N LEU A 133 6.06 9.50 1.92
CA LEU A 133 5.97 10.04 0.56
C LEU A 133 6.85 11.29 0.35
N GLY A 134 7.22 11.99 1.42
CA GLY A 134 8.20 13.08 1.40
C GLY A 134 7.77 14.37 0.67
N PHE A 135 6.68 14.37 -0.10
CA PHE A 135 6.13 15.56 -0.77
C PHE A 135 5.06 16.31 0.04
N CYS A 136 4.50 15.66 1.06
CA CYS A 136 3.39 16.16 1.88
C CYS A 136 3.77 16.56 3.30
N ALA A 137 4.76 15.88 3.91
CA ALA A 137 5.09 16.08 5.31
C ALA A 137 6.07 17.25 5.58
N ASP A 138 5.82 17.96 6.68
CA ASP A 138 6.71 18.95 7.32
C ASP A 138 7.09 18.52 8.76
N THR A 139 6.60 17.39 9.26
CA THR A 139 6.79 17.01 10.66
C THR A 139 7.18 15.55 10.83
N LEU A 140 8.15 15.32 11.72
CA LEU A 140 8.45 14.02 12.31
C LEU A 140 7.16 13.37 12.81
N ASP A 141 6.89 12.15 12.36
CA ASP A 141 5.79 11.32 12.81
C ASP A 141 5.90 11.10 14.34
N PRO A 142 4.91 11.53 15.16
CA PRO A 142 4.88 11.33 16.62
C PRO A 142 4.75 9.86 17.07
N SER A 143 4.79 8.90 16.14
CA SER A 143 4.60 7.44 16.30
C SER A 143 3.14 7.00 16.12
N PRO A 144 2.90 5.74 15.69
CA PRO A 144 1.54 5.22 15.49
C PRO A 144 0.64 5.37 16.72
N GLY A 145 -0.61 5.75 16.51
CA GLY A 145 -1.61 5.97 17.56
C GLY A 145 -1.58 7.35 18.22
N ALA A 146 -0.68 8.24 17.80
CA ALA A 146 -0.61 9.62 18.27
C ALA A 146 -1.33 10.62 17.33
N HIS A 147 -1.90 10.14 16.23
CA HIS A 147 -2.60 10.97 15.24
C HIS A 147 -4.10 11.07 15.50
N ALA A 148 -4.78 11.92 14.74
CA ALA A 148 -6.22 12.09 14.87
C ALA A 148 -6.98 10.88 14.30
N PHE A 149 -8.09 10.54 14.95
CA PHE A 149 -9.00 9.50 14.49
C PHE A 149 -10.29 10.12 13.98
N LEU A 150 -10.87 9.50 12.96
CA LEU A 150 -12.23 9.80 12.54
C LEU A 150 -13.22 9.38 13.65
N VAL A 151 -14.30 10.14 13.78
CA VAL A 151 -15.43 9.81 14.65
C VAL A 151 -16.67 9.49 13.83
N ASN A 152 -17.61 8.77 14.43
CA ASN A 152 -18.78 8.23 13.73
C ASN A 152 -19.91 9.25 13.52
N GLN A 153 -19.81 10.45 14.08
CA GLN A 153 -20.82 11.50 14.03
C GLN A 153 -20.17 12.86 13.72
N PRO A 154 -20.90 13.82 13.12
CA PRO A 154 -20.31 15.10 12.73
C PRO A 154 -19.76 15.88 13.93
N VAL A 155 -18.55 16.42 13.77
CA VAL A 155 -17.95 17.37 14.71
C VAL A 155 -18.19 18.77 14.17
N PHE A 156 -19.08 19.51 14.81
CA PHE A 156 -19.39 20.87 14.38
C PHE A 156 -18.40 21.87 14.96
N GLY A 157 -17.96 22.81 14.13
CA GLY A 157 -17.01 23.84 14.52
C GLY A 157 -16.93 24.96 13.51
N LYS A 158 -15.92 25.81 13.67
CA LYS A 158 -15.55 26.77 12.63
C LYS A 158 -14.88 26.01 11.50
N VAL A 159 -15.18 26.35 10.26
CA VAL A 159 -14.53 25.75 9.09
C VAL A 159 -13.75 26.80 8.31
N THR A 160 -12.74 26.37 7.59
CA THR A 160 -12.13 27.17 6.53
C THR A 160 -11.99 26.35 5.28
N VAL A 161 -12.50 26.90 4.18
CA VAL A 161 -12.43 26.26 2.86
C VAL A 161 -11.24 26.77 2.04
N ARG A 162 -10.47 27.70 2.62
CA ARG A 162 -9.22 28.20 2.03
C ARG A 162 -8.27 27.02 1.78
N GLY A 163 -7.37 27.15 0.81
CA GLY A 163 -6.21 26.27 0.62
C GLY A 163 -4.91 26.91 1.07
N ALA A 164 -4.96 28.19 1.43
CA ALA A 164 -3.83 29.02 1.78
C ALA A 164 -4.09 29.87 3.02
N SER A 165 -3.10 30.01 3.90
CA SER A 165 -3.04 31.20 4.75
C SER A 165 -2.39 32.38 4.02
N PRO A 166 -2.84 33.62 4.27
CA PRO A 166 -2.19 34.81 3.72
C PRO A 166 -0.75 35.02 4.20
N ASP A 167 -0.38 34.44 5.33
CA ASP A 167 0.91 34.61 6.00
C ASP A 167 1.78 33.34 6.04
N GLY A 168 1.30 32.23 5.46
CA GLY A 168 1.98 30.93 5.50
C GLY A 168 1.95 30.21 6.85
N THR A 169 1.28 30.76 7.88
CA THR A 169 1.17 30.15 9.22
C THR A 169 -0.19 29.50 9.44
N LEU A 170 -0.29 28.54 10.38
CA LEU A 170 -1.59 27.96 10.80
C LEU A 170 -2.52 29.01 11.42
N ALA A 171 -1.94 30.03 12.09
CA ALA A 171 -2.70 31.10 12.73
C ALA A 171 -3.35 32.06 11.72
N GLY A 172 -2.74 32.27 10.54
CA GLY A 172 -3.27 33.18 9.53
C GLY A 172 -4.38 32.61 8.66
N TRP A 173 -4.72 31.32 8.79
CA TRP A 173 -5.96 30.81 8.21
C TRP A 173 -7.13 31.59 8.82
N THR A 174 -8.14 31.95 8.03
CA THR A 174 -9.33 32.62 8.55
C THR A 174 -10.53 31.72 8.33
N ALA A 175 -11.38 31.61 9.35
CA ALA A 175 -12.60 30.82 9.25
C ALA A 175 -13.53 31.47 8.21
N THR A 176 -13.98 30.67 7.25
CA THR A 176 -14.89 31.11 6.18
C THR A 176 -16.35 30.91 6.55
N GLY A 177 -16.60 30.12 7.59
CA GLY A 177 -17.93 29.83 8.08
C GLY A 177 -17.90 28.85 9.23
N SER A 178 -19.04 28.21 9.47
CA SER A 178 -19.23 27.18 10.48
C SER A 178 -19.83 25.93 9.86
N GLY A 179 -19.40 24.74 10.31
CA GLY A 179 -19.82 23.45 9.75
C GLY A 179 -18.97 22.28 10.21
N PHE A 180 -18.69 21.31 9.34
CA PHE A 180 -17.97 20.06 9.69
C PHE A 180 -17.17 19.48 8.52
N GLY A 181 -16.20 18.61 8.82
CA GLY A 181 -15.44 17.83 7.84
C GLY A 181 -15.87 16.37 7.80
N ILE A 182 -15.93 15.78 6.60
CA ILE A 182 -16.26 14.36 6.39
C ILE A 182 -15.26 13.71 5.44
N TYR A 183 -14.78 12.52 5.82
CA TYR A 183 -14.14 11.56 4.94
C TYR A 183 -15.17 10.52 4.50
N ILE A 184 -15.31 10.30 3.20
CA ILE A 184 -16.19 9.28 2.65
C ILE A 184 -15.63 8.75 1.33
N ASN A 185 -15.55 7.43 1.22
CA ASN A 185 -15.19 6.74 -0.02
C ASN A 185 -13.88 7.25 -0.66
N GLY A 186 -12.80 7.37 0.12
CA GLY A 186 -11.50 7.85 -0.37
C GLY A 186 -11.47 9.34 -0.73
N GLN A 187 -12.45 10.13 -0.27
CA GLN A 187 -12.47 11.58 -0.49
C GLN A 187 -12.78 12.34 0.80
N ALA A 188 -12.25 13.55 0.90
CA ALA A 188 -12.58 14.50 1.96
C ALA A 188 -13.49 15.61 1.43
N PHE A 189 -14.39 16.07 2.29
CA PHE A 189 -15.24 17.22 2.03
C PHE A 189 -15.38 18.08 3.28
N ILE A 190 -15.54 19.38 3.07
CA ILE A 190 -15.92 20.33 4.12
C ILE A 190 -17.33 20.82 3.82
N PHE A 191 -18.24 20.62 4.77
CA PHE A 191 -19.60 21.11 4.73
C PHE A 191 -19.64 22.42 5.49
N GLN A 192 -19.83 23.52 4.78
CA GLN A 192 -20.10 24.82 5.38
C GLN A 192 -21.62 24.99 5.51
N LEU A 193 -22.11 25.06 6.75
CA LEU A 193 -23.53 25.22 7.05
C LEU A 193 -23.96 26.68 6.99
N SER A 194 -23.09 27.58 7.45
CA SER A 194 -23.29 29.03 7.40
C SER A 194 -21.97 29.72 7.05
N PRO A 195 -21.99 30.82 6.26
CA PRO A 195 -20.83 31.67 6.07
C PRO A 195 -20.47 32.49 7.33
N ASP A 196 -21.34 32.50 8.35
CA ASP A 196 -21.03 33.13 9.63
C ASP A 196 -20.13 32.22 10.49
N SER A 197 -18.86 32.58 10.58
CA SER A 197 -17.85 31.87 11.37
C SER A 197 -17.92 32.16 12.87
N THR A 198 -18.78 33.07 13.31
CA THR A 198 -18.99 33.35 14.75
C THR A 198 -19.89 32.32 15.42
N LEU A 199 -20.73 31.62 14.64
CA LEU A 199 -21.70 30.65 15.14
C LEU A 199 -21.03 29.36 15.64
N GLY A 200 -19.94 28.91 15.02
CA GLY A 200 -19.31 27.62 15.35
C GLY A 200 -20.32 26.48 15.34
N ALA A 201 -20.38 25.71 16.44
CA ALA A 201 -21.33 24.61 16.57
C ALA A 201 -22.80 25.03 16.75
N ALA A 202 -23.10 26.34 16.85
CA ALA A 202 -24.46 26.84 17.04
C ALA A 202 -25.29 26.87 15.74
N VAL A 203 -24.68 26.62 14.57
CA VAL A 203 -25.44 26.54 13.31
C VAL A 203 -26.37 25.33 13.35
N PRO A 204 -27.67 25.48 13.02
CA PRO A 204 -28.58 24.35 12.93
C PRO A 204 -28.06 23.31 11.93
N PRO A 205 -27.95 22.03 12.31
CA PRO A 205 -27.51 20.99 11.40
C PRO A 205 -28.61 20.65 10.39
N PRO A 206 -28.29 19.87 9.34
CA PRO A 206 -29.29 19.36 8.42
C PRO A 206 -30.41 18.60 9.15
N ALA A 207 -31.65 18.79 8.69
CA ALA A 207 -32.82 18.18 9.30
C ALA A 207 -32.79 16.64 9.16
N SER A 208 -33.47 15.96 10.10
CA SER A 208 -33.65 14.51 10.01
C SER A 208 -34.35 14.14 8.70
N GLY A 209 -33.81 13.16 7.98
CA GLY A 209 -34.29 12.73 6.68
C GLY A 209 -33.69 13.49 5.50
N THR A 210 -32.92 14.56 5.73
CA THR A 210 -32.11 15.17 4.66
C THR A 210 -31.14 14.13 4.12
N LYS A 211 -30.92 14.15 2.80
CA LYS A 211 -30.04 13.22 2.09
C LYS A 211 -29.02 13.98 1.25
N TRP A 212 -27.83 13.40 1.15
CA TRP A 212 -26.78 13.83 0.24
C TRP A 212 -26.21 12.59 -0.43
N THR A 213 -26.10 12.65 -1.76
CA THR A 213 -25.50 11.57 -2.54
C THR A 213 -24.24 12.10 -3.19
N VAL A 214 -23.10 11.52 -2.82
CA VAL A 214 -21.84 11.74 -3.54
C VAL A 214 -21.76 10.72 -4.67
N ARG A 215 -21.50 11.21 -5.88
CA ARG A 215 -21.26 10.39 -7.06
C ARG A 215 -19.80 10.47 -7.44
N GLN A 216 -19.13 9.32 -7.45
CA GLN A 216 -17.72 9.23 -7.81
C GLN A 216 -17.52 8.43 -9.08
N TYR A 217 -16.57 8.90 -9.89
CA TYR A 217 -16.19 8.31 -11.17
C TYR A 217 -14.71 7.95 -11.15
N ALA A 218 -14.35 6.90 -11.89
CA ALA A 218 -12.96 6.48 -12.10
C ALA A 218 -12.68 6.43 -13.60
N GLY A 219 -11.62 7.10 -14.01
CA GLY A 219 -11.26 7.20 -15.42
C GLY A 219 -10.18 8.23 -15.68
N VAL A 220 -9.78 8.32 -16.95
CA VAL A 220 -8.77 9.24 -17.44
C VAL A 220 -9.46 10.41 -18.12
N VAL A 221 -9.03 11.63 -17.81
CA VAL A 221 -9.41 12.83 -18.56
C VAL A 221 -8.22 13.23 -19.43
N ALA A 222 -8.39 13.17 -20.74
CA ALA A 222 -7.37 13.54 -21.71
C ALA A 222 -7.71 14.87 -22.38
N ALA A 223 -6.73 15.76 -22.48
CA ALA A 223 -6.82 16.99 -23.27
C ALA A 223 -6.63 16.66 -24.76
N ALA A 224 -7.41 17.32 -25.63
CA ALA A 224 -7.39 17.09 -27.08
C ALA A 224 -6.07 17.51 -27.74
N THR A 225 -5.37 18.48 -27.16
CA THR A 225 -4.07 18.95 -27.66
C THR A 225 -2.98 18.79 -26.62
N ASN A 226 -2.99 19.60 -25.56
CA ASN A 226 -2.02 19.57 -24.46
C ASN A 226 -2.58 20.29 -23.21
N ALA A 227 -1.72 20.45 -22.20
CA ALA A 227 -2.03 21.13 -20.93
C ALA A 227 -2.52 22.59 -21.08
N GLY A 228 -2.37 23.22 -22.25
CA GLY A 228 -2.90 24.54 -22.58
C GLY A 228 -4.34 24.55 -23.12
N THR A 229 -5.07 23.43 -23.04
CA THR A 229 -6.47 23.35 -23.46
C THR A 229 -7.36 24.17 -22.53
N THR A 230 -7.86 25.30 -23.03
CA THR A 230 -8.69 26.23 -22.24
C THR A 230 -10.19 26.04 -22.41
N THR A 231 -10.63 25.23 -23.38
CA THR A 231 -12.05 24.98 -23.65
C THR A 231 -12.52 23.67 -23.01
N PRO A 232 -13.65 23.65 -22.29
CA PRO A 232 -14.17 22.42 -21.68
C PRO A 232 -14.42 21.27 -22.67
N GLY A 233 -14.85 21.59 -23.91
CA GLY A 233 -15.05 20.60 -24.97
C GLY A 233 -13.76 20.00 -25.54
N GLY A 234 -12.60 20.51 -25.15
CA GLY A 234 -11.30 19.94 -25.49
C GLY A 234 -10.87 18.81 -24.55
N TYR A 235 -11.70 18.40 -23.59
CA TYR A 235 -11.40 17.30 -22.68
C TYR A 235 -12.30 16.10 -22.96
N THR A 236 -11.69 14.93 -23.08
CA THR A 236 -12.40 13.65 -23.24
C THR A 236 -12.20 12.82 -21.98
N TYR A 237 -13.31 12.40 -21.36
CA TYR A 237 -13.29 11.44 -20.28
C TYR A 237 -13.40 10.01 -20.83
N THR A 238 -12.50 9.13 -20.42
CA THR A 238 -12.56 7.69 -20.70
C THR A 238 -12.72 6.95 -19.37
N PRO A 239 -13.84 6.23 -19.16
CA PRO A 239 -14.02 5.41 -17.97
C PRO A 239 -12.92 4.35 -17.88
N GLU A 240 -12.30 4.24 -16.73
CA GLU A 240 -11.33 3.18 -16.42
C GLU A 240 -11.75 2.53 -15.10
N PRO A 241 -11.94 1.20 -15.07
CA PRO A 241 -12.36 0.51 -13.85
C PRO A 241 -11.40 0.81 -12.69
N GLY A 242 -11.93 1.43 -11.63
CA GLY A 242 -11.16 1.74 -10.42
C GLY A 242 -11.05 0.57 -9.45
N SER A 243 -10.37 0.81 -8.32
CA SER A 243 -10.23 -0.16 -7.23
C SER A 243 -11.60 -0.69 -6.74
N PRO A 244 -11.77 -2.03 -6.61
CA PRO A 244 -13.00 -2.61 -6.09
C PRO A 244 -13.02 -2.59 -4.54
N ALA A 245 -12.70 -1.45 -3.92
CA ALA A 245 -12.67 -1.29 -2.46
C ALA A 245 -14.10 -1.21 -1.87
N ILE A 246 -14.90 -2.25 -2.11
CA ILE A 246 -16.28 -2.38 -1.66
C ILE A 246 -16.27 -2.95 -0.22
N PRO A 247 -17.00 -2.34 0.73
CA PRO A 247 -17.08 -2.84 2.10
C PRO A 247 -17.52 -4.31 2.15
N GLY A 248 -16.72 -5.14 2.81
CA GLY A 248 -17.02 -6.56 2.99
C GLY A 248 -16.70 -7.46 1.79
N MET A 249 -16.10 -6.95 0.70
CA MET A 249 -15.67 -7.78 -0.42
C MET A 249 -14.70 -8.88 0.04
N ARG A 250 -14.92 -10.11 -0.43
CA ARG A 250 -14.03 -11.25 -0.20
C ARG A 250 -13.60 -11.81 -1.55
N VAL A 251 -12.29 -11.95 -1.75
CA VAL A 251 -11.73 -12.62 -2.93
C VAL A 251 -11.36 -14.04 -2.53
N THR A 252 -11.99 -15.02 -3.17
CA THR A 252 -11.68 -16.45 -2.96
C THR A 252 -10.98 -16.96 -4.20
N PHE A 253 -9.74 -17.43 -4.05
CA PHE A 253 -9.02 -18.11 -5.11
C PHE A 253 -9.20 -19.62 -4.96
N SER A 254 -9.85 -20.24 -5.94
CA SER A 254 -9.94 -21.69 -6.04
C SER A 254 -8.92 -22.16 -7.07
N VAL A 255 -7.85 -22.81 -6.61
CA VAL A 255 -6.88 -23.44 -7.52
C VAL A 255 -7.38 -24.85 -7.82
N GLN A 256 -7.60 -25.16 -9.10
CA GLN A 256 -8.19 -26.44 -9.51
C GLN A 256 -7.30 -27.64 -9.15
N GLN A 257 -5.98 -27.48 -9.17
CA GLN A 257 -5.02 -28.54 -8.85
C GLN A 257 -3.76 -27.97 -8.19
N PRO A 258 -3.12 -28.69 -7.24
CA PRO A 258 -1.79 -28.34 -6.78
C PRO A 258 -0.79 -28.35 -7.94
N THR A 259 0.26 -27.53 -7.85
CA THR A 259 1.41 -27.62 -8.74
C THR A 259 1.92 -29.06 -8.74
N GLN A 260 1.80 -29.75 -9.87
CA GLN A 260 2.35 -31.09 -10.02
C GLN A 260 3.82 -30.96 -10.42
N ALA A 261 4.69 -31.76 -9.81
CA ALA A 261 6.03 -31.96 -10.34
C ALA A 261 5.89 -32.44 -11.79
N ALA A 262 6.55 -31.74 -12.73
CA ALA A 262 6.61 -32.22 -14.10
C ALA A 262 7.15 -33.65 -14.12
N THR A 263 6.59 -34.52 -14.95
CA THR A 263 7.09 -35.90 -15.12
C THR A 263 8.60 -35.84 -15.36
N GLU A 264 9.36 -36.54 -14.51
CA GLU A 264 10.83 -36.59 -14.62
C GLU A 264 11.21 -37.05 -16.03
N THR A 265 11.86 -36.17 -16.78
CA THR A 265 12.42 -36.48 -18.09
C THR A 265 13.80 -37.10 -17.92
N ALA A 266 14.29 -37.86 -18.91
CA ALA A 266 15.58 -38.55 -18.82
C ALA A 266 16.79 -37.62 -18.53
N ASN A 267 16.68 -36.34 -18.85
CA ASN A 267 17.69 -35.31 -18.60
C ASN A 267 17.55 -34.61 -17.23
N VAL A 268 16.61 -35.00 -16.36
CA VAL A 268 16.38 -34.37 -15.05
C VAL A 268 17.65 -34.37 -14.18
N LEU A 269 18.53 -35.36 -14.37
CA LEU A 269 19.76 -35.50 -13.60
C LEU A 269 20.94 -34.69 -14.18
N ASP A 270 20.85 -34.12 -15.39
CA ASP A 270 21.99 -33.49 -16.08
C ASP A 270 22.59 -32.33 -15.29
N SER A 271 21.76 -31.59 -14.56
CA SER A 271 22.17 -30.46 -13.71
C SER A 271 22.65 -30.86 -12.32
N VAL A 272 22.56 -32.14 -11.94
CA VAL A 272 22.94 -32.60 -10.60
C VAL A 272 24.46 -32.62 -10.43
N HIS A 273 24.96 -31.89 -9.45
CA HIS A 273 26.37 -31.84 -9.11
C HIS A 273 26.55 -31.62 -7.61
N THR A 274 27.78 -31.76 -7.14
CA THR A 274 28.14 -31.55 -5.74
C THR A 274 28.65 -30.14 -5.51
N VAL A 275 28.26 -29.52 -4.38
CA VAL A 275 28.74 -28.21 -3.95
C VAL A 275 29.21 -28.32 -2.49
N PRO A 276 30.46 -27.94 -2.18
CA PRO A 276 31.52 -27.52 -3.11
C PRO A 276 32.18 -28.72 -3.82
N ASP A 277 32.64 -28.52 -5.05
CA ASP A 277 33.54 -29.45 -5.76
C ASP A 277 34.67 -28.68 -6.46
N PRO A 278 35.95 -28.88 -6.08
CA PRO A 278 36.43 -29.74 -4.99
C PRO A 278 36.03 -29.21 -3.60
N TYR A 279 35.83 -30.12 -2.65
CA TYR A 279 35.60 -29.78 -1.24
C TYR A 279 36.93 -29.42 -0.56
N TYR A 280 37.01 -28.17 -0.06
CA TYR A 280 38.11 -27.64 0.74
C TYR A 280 37.63 -27.24 2.15
N VAL A 281 38.46 -27.51 3.17
CA VAL A 281 38.21 -27.38 4.63
C VAL A 281 37.80 -25.97 5.12
N ALA A 282 37.72 -24.97 4.24
CA ALA A 282 37.34 -23.60 4.59
C ALA A 282 36.14 -23.10 3.77
N ASN A 283 35.06 -23.88 3.70
CA ASN A 283 33.81 -23.41 3.11
C ASN A 283 33.10 -22.45 4.10
N ALA A 284 32.56 -21.34 3.60
CA ALA A 284 31.81 -20.35 4.38
C ALA A 284 30.54 -20.92 5.06
N LEU A 285 30.13 -22.14 4.70
CA LEU A 285 29.03 -22.88 5.33
C LEU A 285 29.44 -23.65 6.61
N GLU A 286 30.73 -23.70 6.95
CA GLU A 286 31.25 -24.47 8.09
C GLU A 286 31.57 -23.54 9.27
N ILE A 287 30.69 -23.51 10.27
CA ILE A 287 30.85 -22.65 11.46
C ILE A 287 31.87 -23.26 12.45
N THR A 288 32.11 -24.58 12.40
CA THR A 288 33.08 -25.29 13.27
C THR A 288 33.77 -26.44 12.56
N ALA A 289 35.00 -26.79 12.99
CA ALA A 289 35.82 -27.87 12.39
C ALA A 289 35.19 -29.28 12.39
N ASN A 290 34.11 -29.48 13.16
CA ASN A 290 33.38 -30.74 13.27
C ASN A 290 32.16 -30.84 12.34
N GLN A 291 31.78 -29.75 11.66
CA GLN A 291 30.61 -29.69 10.78
C GLN A 291 31.05 -29.59 9.33
N LYS A 292 31.41 -30.75 8.76
CA LYS A 292 31.74 -30.86 7.33
C LYS A 292 30.47 -31.02 6.51
N VAL A 293 30.30 -30.21 5.47
CA VAL A 293 29.07 -30.19 4.67
C VAL A 293 29.38 -30.22 3.17
N LEU A 294 28.90 -31.27 2.50
CA LEU A 294 28.84 -31.36 1.05
C LEU A 294 27.39 -31.58 0.62
N LYS A 295 26.93 -30.82 -0.36
CA LYS A 295 25.56 -30.91 -0.87
C LYS A 295 25.53 -31.48 -2.27
N PHE A 296 24.52 -32.29 -2.57
CA PHE A 296 24.10 -32.62 -3.92
C PHE A 296 22.95 -31.68 -4.27
N VAL A 297 23.08 -30.89 -5.33
CA VAL A 297 22.08 -29.87 -5.71
C VAL A 297 21.39 -30.23 -7.03
N ASN A 298 20.25 -29.59 -7.30
CA ASN A 298 19.35 -29.85 -8.43
C ASN A 298 18.76 -31.27 -8.44
N LEU A 299 18.54 -31.85 -7.26
CA LEU A 299 17.96 -33.19 -7.15
C LEU A 299 16.45 -33.18 -7.45
N PRO A 300 15.91 -34.23 -8.11
CA PRO A 300 14.49 -34.45 -8.20
C PRO A 300 13.88 -34.77 -6.82
N PRO A 301 12.54 -34.74 -6.65
CA PRO A 301 11.89 -34.94 -5.36
C PRO A 301 12.25 -36.28 -4.68
N GLN A 302 12.53 -37.32 -5.46
CA GLN A 302 12.88 -38.65 -4.95
C GLN A 302 14.12 -39.19 -5.66
N ALA A 303 15.15 -39.54 -4.90
CA ALA A 303 16.36 -40.16 -5.42
C ALA A 303 17.14 -40.95 -4.36
N ILE A 304 17.91 -41.94 -4.80
CA ILE A 304 18.90 -42.65 -3.97
C ILE A 304 20.29 -42.26 -4.44
N ILE A 305 21.08 -41.69 -3.55
CA ILE A 305 22.47 -41.28 -3.81
C ILE A 305 23.40 -42.29 -3.14
N ARG A 306 24.24 -42.96 -3.92
CA ARG A 306 25.25 -43.93 -3.44
C ARG A 306 26.64 -43.38 -3.67
N ILE A 307 27.46 -43.32 -2.64
CA ILE A 307 28.80 -42.74 -2.68
C ILE A 307 29.82 -43.87 -2.63
N TYR A 308 30.79 -43.87 -3.54
CA TYR A 308 31.83 -44.88 -3.68
C TYR A 308 33.23 -44.29 -3.62
N SER A 309 34.18 -45.06 -3.10
CA SER A 309 35.61 -44.76 -3.24
C SER A 309 36.10 -45.07 -4.66
N VAL A 310 37.32 -44.63 -4.99
CA VAL A 310 37.98 -44.98 -6.26
C VAL A 310 38.15 -46.50 -6.47
N SER A 311 38.19 -47.26 -5.38
CA SER A 311 38.28 -48.73 -5.38
C SER A 311 36.91 -49.43 -5.50
N GLY A 312 35.81 -48.68 -5.66
CA GLY A 312 34.46 -49.23 -5.81
C GLY A 312 33.80 -49.64 -4.48
N VAL A 313 34.39 -49.28 -3.34
CA VAL A 313 33.82 -49.58 -2.02
C VAL A 313 32.70 -48.59 -1.73
N LEU A 314 31.53 -49.11 -1.32
CA LEU A 314 30.39 -48.29 -0.91
C LEU A 314 30.70 -47.56 0.40
N VAL A 315 30.79 -46.24 0.34
CA VAL A 315 31.12 -45.35 1.45
C VAL A 315 29.88 -44.97 2.25
N ASN A 316 28.80 -44.55 1.56
CA ASN A 316 27.54 -44.15 2.17
C ASN A 316 26.37 -44.21 1.18
N VAL A 317 25.14 -44.23 1.70
CA VAL A 317 23.88 -44.17 0.93
C VAL A 317 22.97 -43.11 1.56
N ILE A 318 22.46 -42.19 0.74
CA ILE A 318 21.55 -41.12 1.15
C ILE A 318 20.23 -41.33 0.40
N ALA A 319 19.14 -41.50 1.15
CA ALA A 319 17.80 -41.50 0.60
C ALA A 319 17.26 -40.06 0.60
N HIS A 320 16.95 -39.54 -0.58
CA HIS A 320 16.33 -38.23 -0.77
C HIS A 320 14.85 -38.43 -1.09
N ASN A 321 13.99 -37.90 -0.23
CA ASN A 321 12.54 -37.93 -0.37
C ASN A 321 12.00 -36.60 0.15
N ASP A 322 11.95 -35.60 -0.73
CA ASP A 322 11.59 -34.23 -0.39
C ASP A 322 10.17 -33.90 -0.91
N PRO A 323 9.21 -33.61 -0.02
CA PRO A 323 7.87 -33.19 -0.42
C PRO A 323 7.83 -31.79 -1.05
N GLY A 324 8.91 -31.01 -0.95
CA GLY A 324 9.06 -29.64 -1.47
C GLY A 324 9.53 -29.54 -2.93
N LEU A 325 9.36 -30.60 -3.73
CA LEU A 325 9.81 -30.71 -5.14
C LEU A 325 11.32 -30.97 -5.34
N GLY A 326 12.04 -31.39 -4.31
CA GLY A 326 13.47 -31.68 -4.38
C GLY A 326 14.35 -30.46 -4.12
N GLY A 327 15.51 -30.41 -4.75
CA GLY A 327 16.44 -29.28 -4.64
C GLY A 327 17.83 -29.69 -4.18
N GLU A 328 17.98 -30.18 -2.94
CA GLU A 328 19.28 -30.56 -2.41
C GLU A 328 19.27 -31.70 -1.37
N ALA A 329 20.39 -32.42 -1.27
CA ALA A 329 20.64 -33.39 -0.20
C ALA A 329 22.03 -33.13 0.43
N THR A 330 22.10 -33.20 1.75
CA THR A 330 23.34 -32.90 2.49
C THR A 330 24.04 -34.18 2.93
N TRP A 331 25.36 -34.23 2.75
CA TRP A 331 26.26 -35.24 3.26
C TRP A 331 27.30 -34.65 4.22
N ASN A 332 27.54 -35.34 5.32
CA ASN A 332 28.46 -34.92 6.38
C ASN A 332 29.90 -35.44 6.22
N LEU A 333 30.25 -35.95 5.03
CA LEU A 333 31.54 -36.57 4.71
C LEU A 333 31.91 -37.77 5.61
N ARG A 334 30.91 -38.49 6.13
CA ARG A 334 31.13 -39.70 6.93
C ARG A 334 30.74 -40.95 6.16
N ASN A 335 31.52 -42.02 6.41
CA ASN A 335 31.19 -43.36 5.95
C ASN A 335 30.10 -44.00 6.83
N ARG A 336 29.66 -45.20 6.46
CA ARG A 336 28.64 -45.99 7.21
C ARG A 336 29.04 -46.36 8.64
N ASN A 337 30.33 -46.31 8.97
CA ASN A 337 30.84 -46.52 10.34
C ASN A 337 30.99 -45.20 11.11
N ASN A 338 30.40 -44.12 10.61
CA ASN A 338 30.42 -42.77 11.18
C ASN A 338 31.83 -42.14 11.28
N GLN A 339 32.79 -42.63 10.49
CA GLN A 339 34.14 -42.08 10.40
C GLN A 339 34.25 -41.11 9.22
N PHE A 340 35.02 -40.02 9.38
CA PHE A 340 35.30 -39.12 8.28
C PHE A 340 36.06 -39.85 7.17
N VAL A 341 35.69 -39.55 5.93
CA VAL A 341 36.37 -40.10 4.75
C VAL A 341 37.74 -39.43 4.56
N ALA A 342 38.70 -40.18 4.01
CA ALA A 342 40.03 -39.67 3.69
C ALA A 342 39.98 -38.70 2.50
N SER A 343 41.02 -37.88 2.34
CA SER A 343 41.22 -37.09 1.13
C SER A 343 41.33 -38.00 -0.09
N GLY A 344 40.66 -37.65 -1.17
CA GLY A 344 40.66 -38.45 -2.39
C GLY A 344 39.51 -38.14 -3.33
N VAL A 345 39.50 -38.85 -4.45
CA VAL A 345 38.41 -38.81 -5.43
C VAL A 345 37.35 -39.84 -5.07
N TYR A 346 36.10 -39.40 -5.11
CA TYR A 346 34.92 -40.22 -4.85
C TYR A 346 33.97 -40.13 -6.04
N PHE A 347 33.17 -41.17 -6.20
CA PHE A 347 32.11 -41.23 -7.20
C PHE A 347 30.75 -41.25 -6.51
N TYR A 348 29.75 -40.66 -7.14
CA TYR A 348 28.36 -40.82 -6.75
C TYR A 348 27.56 -41.45 -7.88
N HIS A 349 26.62 -42.30 -7.51
CA HIS A 349 25.61 -42.86 -8.38
C HIS A 349 24.24 -42.46 -7.85
N ILE A 350 23.47 -41.74 -8.66
CA ILE A 350 22.11 -41.29 -8.35
C ILE A 350 21.14 -42.09 -9.18
N GLU A 351 20.08 -42.54 -8.54
CA GLU A 351 19.00 -43.32 -9.15
C GLU A 351 17.65 -42.74 -8.72
N THR A 352 16.78 -42.44 -9.67
CA THR A 352 15.39 -42.00 -9.39
C THR A 352 14.43 -43.20 -9.40
N PRO A 353 13.24 -43.12 -8.79
CA PRO A 353 12.22 -44.18 -8.84
C PRO A 353 11.84 -44.63 -10.26
N GLN A 354 12.01 -43.75 -11.24
CA GLN A 354 11.70 -43.94 -12.66
C GLN A 354 12.85 -44.65 -13.41
N GLY A 355 13.96 -44.96 -12.73
CA GLY A 355 15.11 -45.68 -13.28
C GLY A 355 16.12 -44.79 -14.01
N HIS A 356 15.99 -43.46 -13.93
CA HIS A 356 17.02 -42.56 -14.44
C HIS A 356 18.25 -42.63 -13.53
N THR A 357 19.43 -42.72 -14.15
CA THR A 357 20.69 -42.83 -13.43
C THR A 357 21.70 -41.78 -13.87
N LYS A 358 22.50 -41.31 -12.91
CA LYS A 358 23.66 -40.46 -13.18
C LYS A 358 24.84 -40.88 -12.34
N ILE A 359 26.00 -40.94 -12.98
CA ILE A 359 27.29 -41.08 -12.31
C ILE A 359 28.02 -39.75 -12.38
N GLY A 360 28.55 -39.30 -11.25
CA GLY A 360 29.46 -38.17 -11.20
C GLY A 360 30.63 -38.43 -10.27
N ARG A 361 31.56 -37.48 -10.24
CA ARG A 361 32.75 -37.51 -9.41
C ARG A 361 32.87 -36.23 -8.61
N PHE A 362 33.53 -36.29 -7.48
CA PHE A 362 33.90 -35.12 -6.69
C PHE A 362 35.18 -35.42 -5.92
N THR A 363 35.86 -34.35 -5.50
CA THR A 363 37.14 -34.49 -4.79
C THR A 363 37.00 -33.96 -3.37
N VAL A 364 37.46 -34.75 -2.39
CA VAL A 364 37.55 -34.32 -0.99
C VAL A 364 39.01 -34.05 -0.67
N VAL A 365 39.33 -32.83 -0.26
CA VAL A 365 40.65 -32.46 0.26
C VAL A 365 40.51 -32.17 1.74
N ASN A 366 40.92 -33.12 2.56
CA ASN A 366 40.96 -33.01 4.01
C ASN A 366 42.41 -32.72 4.46
N PHE A 367 42.62 -31.67 5.26
CA PHE A 367 43.88 -31.49 5.96
C PHE A 367 43.92 -32.49 7.12
N ALA A 368 44.87 -33.42 7.10
CA ALA A 368 45.29 -34.06 8.33
C ALA A 368 46.10 -33.03 9.15
N PRO A 369 45.88 -32.92 10.47
CA PRO A 369 46.76 -32.13 11.33
C PRO A 369 48.21 -32.64 11.29
#